data_AF-A0A6G3ZNE9-F1
#
_entry.id   AF-A0A6G3ZNE9-F1
#
_cell.length_a   1.000
_cell.length_b   1.000
_cell.length_c   1.000
_cell.angle_alpha   90.00
_cell.angle_beta   90.00
_cell.angle_gamma   90.00
#
_symmetry.space_group_name_H-M   'P 1'
#
loop_
_entity.id
_entity.type
_entity.pdbx_description
1 polymer ?
#
loop_
_entity_poly.entity_id
_entity_poly.type
_entity_poly.pdbx_seq_one_letter_code
_entity_poly.pdbx_strand_id
1 'polypeptide(L)'
;MTSATATTTPDGPPTDDGENATKKHPSLDSRLVRLLNATNRSAYAARNGLTFGNGSVLVVVELRQNRTLPAGFAADVRTRHGRLVQASVPASTLRSLAEHTNVSYVRPPRQPVTEAPPQETPGNDTTHS
;
A
#
# COMPACT_ATOMS: atom_id res chain seq x y z
N MET A 1 -31.13 4.57 61.72
CA MET A 1 -31.67 5.64 60.85
C MET A 1 -30.93 5.58 59.53
N THR A 2 -31.70 5.65 58.45
CA THR A 2 -31.36 5.42 57.04
C THR A 2 -30.58 6.59 56.43
N SER A 3 -29.67 6.32 55.49
CA SER A 3 -29.20 7.31 54.51
C SER A 3 -29.32 6.70 53.12
N ALA A 4 -30.20 7.30 52.32
CA ALA A 4 -30.46 6.95 50.93
C ALA A 4 -29.48 7.72 50.02
N THR A 5 -28.88 7.02 49.07
CA THR A 5 -28.12 7.58 47.95
C THR A 5 -29.06 7.87 46.79
N ALA A 6 -28.91 9.03 46.17
CA ALA A 6 -29.69 9.44 45.00
C ALA A 6 -28.77 9.79 43.82
N THR A 7 -29.15 9.21 42.66
CA THR A 7 -29.16 9.79 41.30
C THR A 7 -27.89 9.76 40.41
N THR A 8 -28.06 9.14 39.23
CA THR A 8 -27.78 9.62 37.84
C THR A 8 -26.80 8.79 36.98
N THR A 9 -27.36 7.92 36.13
CA THR A 9 -27.21 7.70 34.64
C THR A 9 -25.92 8.17 33.94
N PRO A 10 -25.27 7.41 33.00
CA PRO A 10 -25.90 6.73 31.84
C PRO A 10 -25.48 5.25 31.64
N ASP A 11 -26.38 4.33 31.28
CA ASP A 11 -26.85 4.05 29.91
C ASP A 11 -25.76 4.10 28.83
N GLY A 12 -25.08 2.96 28.68
CA GLY A 12 -24.21 2.65 27.57
C GLY A 12 -23.37 1.40 27.86
N PRO A 13 -23.72 0.26 27.25
CA PRO A 13 -22.69 -0.56 26.66
C PRO A 13 -22.94 -0.56 25.15
N PRO A 14 -21.94 -0.08 24.39
CA PRO A 14 -21.38 -0.99 23.42
C PRO A 14 -19.88 -1.06 23.64
N THR A 15 -19.42 -2.21 24.11
CA THR A 15 -18.77 -3.18 23.21
C THR A 15 -17.30 -2.81 23.06
N ASP A 16 -16.52 -3.49 23.89
CA ASP A 16 -15.16 -3.87 23.57
C ASP A 16 -15.10 -4.37 22.12
N ASP A 17 -14.41 -3.62 21.25
CA ASP A 17 -13.81 -4.14 20.03
C ASP A 17 -12.45 -3.44 19.84
N GLY A 18 -11.67 -3.44 20.92
CA GLY A 18 -10.22 -3.21 20.86
C GLY A 18 -9.47 -4.50 20.49
N GLU A 19 -10.19 -5.60 20.24
CA GLU A 19 -9.68 -6.95 20.13
C GLU A 19 -9.74 -7.50 18.68
N ASN A 20 -9.34 -6.70 17.68
CA ASN A 20 -8.76 -7.25 16.44
C ASN A 20 -7.93 -6.25 15.64
N ALA A 21 -7.06 -5.50 16.32
CA ALA A 21 -6.02 -4.71 15.65
C ALA A 21 -4.92 -5.62 15.07
N THR A 22 -5.28 -6.58 14.22
CA THR A 22 -4.38 -7.13 13.21
C THR A 22 -4.09 -6.02 12.20
N LYS A 23 -3.45 -4.92 12.63
CA LYS A 23 -2.95 -3.73 11.91
C LYS A 23 -3.41 -3.63 10.45
N LYS A 24 -4.73 -3.64 10.20
CA LYS A 24 -5.30 -3.39 8.88
C LYS A 24 -5.26 -1.89 8.74
N HIS A 25 -4.33 -1.42 7.96
CA HIS A 25 -4.23 -0.01 7.66
C HIS A 25 -5.35 0.28 6.65
N PRO A 26 -6.39 1.06 7.01
CA PRO A 26 -7.65 1.08 6.28
C PRO A 26 -7.49 1.56 4.83
N SER A 27 -6.45 2.35 4.57
CA SER A 27 -6.13 2.90 3.25
C SER A 27 -5.04 2.11 2.52
N LEU A 28 -4.55 0.99 3.05
CA LEU A 28 -3.46 0.22 2.48
C LEU A 28 -3.84 -1.27 2.37
N ASP A 29 -3.63 -1.83 1.19
CA ASP A 29 -3.92 -3.24 0.95
C ASP A 29 -3.15 -4.17 1.91
N SER A 30 -3.83 -5.21 2.41
CA SER A 30 -3.26 -6.14 3.39
C SER A 30 -2.05 -6.93 2.86
N ARG A 31 -1.91 -7.09 1.54
CA ARG A 31 -0.71 -7.69 0.92
C ARG A 31 0.50 -6.76 1.07
N LEU A 32 0.29 -5.46 0.94
CA LEU A 32 1.33 -4.45 1.14
C LEU A 32 1.71 -4.35 2.62
N VAL A 33 0.74 -4.38 3.53
CA VAL A 33 1.03 -4.45 4.98
C VAL A 33 1.89 -5.67 5.31
N ARG A 34 1.57 -6.85 4.75
CA ARG A 34 2.38 -8.06 4.95
C ARG A 34 3.77 -7.96 4.31
N LEU A 35 3.91 -7.31 3.15
CA LEU A 35 5.21 -7.02 2.53
C LEU A 35 6.09 -6.18 3.46
N LEU A 36 5.54 -5.16 4.13
CA LEU A 36 6.30 -4.29 5.03
C LEU A 36 6.87 -5.06 6.24
N ASN A 37 6.11 -6.04 6.74
CA ASN A 37 6.47 -6.87 7.90
C ASN A 37 7.26 -8.13 7.53
N ALA A 38 7.40 -8.46 6.24
CA ALA A 38 8.11 -9.66 5.80
C ALA A 38 9.62 -9.50 6.02
N THR A 39 10.26 -10.53 6.57
CA THR A 39 11.73 -10.59 6.73
C THR A 39 12.44 -10.52 5.38
N ASN A 40 11.95 -11.27 4.38
CA ASN A 40 12.43 -11.21 3.01
C ASN A 40 11.34 -10.66 2.08
N ARG A 41 11.37 -9.33 1.90
CA ARG A 41 10.36 -8.60 1.12
C ARG A 41 10.34 -9.01 -0.34
N SER A 42 11.51 -9.19 -0.96
CA SER A 42 11.60 -9.61 -2.37
C SER A 42 11.01 -10.99 -2.60
N ALA A 43 11.33 -11.96 -1.74
CA ALA A 43 10.76 -13.31 -1.85
C ALA A 43 9.24 -13.32 -1.60
N TYR A 44 8.77 -12.52 -0.63
CA TYR A 44 7.33 -12.37 -0.38
C TYR A 44 6.63 -11.73 -1.59
N ALA A 45 7.21 -10.68 -2.17
CA ALA A 45 6.67 -9.98 -3.32
C ALA A 45 6.51 -10.90 -4.52
N ALA A 46 7.56 -11.64 -4.88
CA ALA A 46 7.54 -12.60 -5.99
C ALA A 46 6.43 -13.66 -5.81
N ARG A 47 6.27 -14.22 -4.61
CA ARG A 47 5.24 -15.22 -4.30
C ARG A 47 3.81 -14.66 -4.32
N ASN A 48 3.64 -13.36 -4.07
CA ASN A 48 2.33 -12.71 -3.98
C ASN A 48 1.99 -11.85 -5.22
N GLY A 49 2.81 -11.94 -6.28
CA GLY A 49 2.61 -11.17 -7.52
C GLY A 49 2.77 -9.66 -7.32
N LEU A 50 3.63 -9.23 -6.39
CA LEU A 50 3.96 -7.83 -6.15
C LEU A 50 5.27 -7.50 -6.88
N THR A 51 5.32 -6.37 -7.58
CA THR A 51 6.55 -5.86 -8.18
C THR A 51 7.33 -5.09 -7.11
N PHE A 52 8.37 -5.69 -6.55
CA PHE A 52 9.26 -5.07 -5.56
C PHE A 52 10.71 -5.15 -6.04
N GLY A 53 11.39 -4.01 -6.09
CA GLY A 53 12.77 -3.89 -6.54
C GLY A 53 13.39 -2.60 -6.02
N ASN A 54 14.71 -2.61 -5.77
CA ASN A 54 15.45 -1.44 -5.27
C ASN A 54 14.83 -0.79 -4.01
N GLY A 55 14.26 -1.60 -3.11
CA GLY A 55 13.59 -1.10 -1.89
C GLY A 55 12.23 -0.42 -2.12
N SER A 56 11.76 -0.38 -3.35
CA SER A 56 10.48 0.22 -3.75
C SER A 56 9.51 -0.83 -4.26
N VAL A 57 8.22 -0.59 -4.04
CA VAL A 57 7.12 -1.44 -4.52
C VAL A 57 6.28 -0.65 -5.51
N LEU A 58 5.93 -1.28 -6.62
CA LEU A 58 4.98 -0.71 -7.55
C LEU A 58 3.57 -0.82 -6.96
N VAL A 59 2.90 0.32 -6.87
CA VAL A 59 1.54 0.41 -6.36
C VAL A 59 0.70 1.30 -7.24
N VAL A 60 -0.61 1.09 -7.15
CA VAL A 60 -1.62 2.01 -7.64
C VAL A 60 -2.17 2.77 -6.44
N VAL A 61 -1.90 4.07 -6.45
CA VAL A 61 -2.42 5.04 -5.49
C VAL A 61 -3.73 5.59 -6.03
N GLU A 62 -4.82 5.31 -5.32
CA GLU A 62 -6.13 5.90 -5.57
C GLU A 62 -6.24 7.21 -4.77
N LEU A 63 -6.30 8.33 -5.50
CA LEU A 63 -6.43 9.67 -4.94
C LEU A 63 -7.89 10.01 -4.66
N ARG A 64 -8.12 10.88 -3.69
CA ARG A 64 -9.44 11.48 -3.45
C ARG A 64 -9.84 12.40 -4.60
N GLN A 65 -11.13 12.71 -4.73
CA GLN A 65 -11.64 13.58 -5.80
C GLN A 65 -10.89 14.92 -5.82
N ASN A 66 -10.48 15.33 -7.02
CA ASN A 66 -9.77 16.58 -7.28
C ASN A 66 -8.46 16.75 -6.48
N ARG A 67 -7.84 15.64 -6.03
CA ARG A 67 -6.53 15.65 -5.37
C ARG A 67 -5.43 15.12 -6.28
N THR A 68 -4.21 15.48 -5.92
CA THR A 68 -2.97 15.08 -6.60
C THR A 68 -2.11 14.24 -5.67
N LEU A 69 -1.24 13.42 -6.27
CA LEU A 69 -0.26 12.65 -5.52
C LEU A 69 0.64 13.63 -4.75
N PRO A 70 0.76 13.49 -3.43
CA PRO A 70 1.59 14.39 -2.65
C PRO A 70 3.06 14.23 -3.04
N ALA A 71 3.75 15.36 -3.21
CA ALA A 71 5.18 15.39 -3.40
C ALA A 71 5.91 15.05 -2.08
N GLY A 72 7.16 14.61 -2.16
CA GLY A 72 7.99 14.32 -0.97
C GLY A 72 8.02 12.87 -0.49
N PHE A 73 7.25 11.97 -1.13
CA PHE A 73 7.27 10.52 -0.80
C PHE A 73 8.26 9.70 -1.64
N ALA A 74 9.09 10.36 -2.46
CA ALA A 74 9.95 9.74 -3.46
C ALA A 74 9.21 8.73 -4.35
N ALA A 75 7.93 9.01 -4.63
CA ALA A 75 7.09 8.20 -5.49
C ALA A 75 7.40 8.52 -6.95
N ASP A 76 7.93 7.55 -7.67
CA ASP A 76 8.23 7.66 -9.08
C ASP A 76 6.98 7.29 -9.89
N VAL A 77 6.32 8.30 -10.45
CA VAL A 77 5.05 8.12 -11.18
C VAL A 77 5.32 7.53 -12.55
N ARG A 78 4.79 6.34 -12.80
CA ARG A 78 4.90 5.64 -14.09
C ARG A 78 3.73 5.95 -15.00
N THR A 79 2.52 5.98 -14.45
CA THR A 79 1.30 6.18 -15.24
C THR A 79 0.21 6.80 -14.39
N ARG A 80 -0.61 7.67 -15.00
CA ARG A 80 -1.74 8.31 -14.32
C ARG A 80 -3.00 8.22 -15.17
N HIS A 81 -4.07 7.68 -14.59
CA HIS A 81 -5.41 7.60 -15.17
C HIS A 81 -6.42 8.23 -14.21
N GLY A 82 -6.68 9.53 -14.41
CA GLY A 82 -7.56 10.31 -13.54
C GLY A 82 -7.09 10.30 -12.08
N ARG A 83 -7.83 9.58 -11.22
CA ARG A 83 -7.55 9.42 -9.79
C ARG A 83 -6.64 8.23 -9.45
N LEU A 84 -6.34 7.36 -10.41
CA LEU A 84 -5.46 6.22 -10.22
C LEU A 84 -4.07 6.58 -10.71
N VAL A 85 -3.09 6.53 -9.81
CA VAL A 85 -1.69 6.82 -10.11
C VAL A 85 -0.87 5.56 -9.85
N GLN A 86 -0.33 4.97 -10.90
CA GLN A 86 0.65 3.91 -10.77
C GLN A 86 2.03 4.53 -10.53
N ALA A 87 2.63 4.22 -9.38
CA ALA A 87 3.91 4.75 -8.99
C ALA A 87 4.75 3.70 -8.26
N SER A 88 6.06 3.75 -8.46
CA SER A 88 7.01 3.00 -7.63
C SER A 88 7.27 3.82 -6.37
N VAL A 89 6.94 3.26 -5.20
CA VAL A 89 7.03 3.97 -3.92
C VAL A 89 7.94 3.19 -2.97
N PRO A 90 8.87 3.85 -2.27
CA PRO A 90 9.67 3.22 -1.23
C PRO A 90 8.79 2.52 -0.19
N ALA A 91 9.13 1.27 0.17
CA ALA A 91 8.38 0.54 1.19
C ALA A 91 8.31 1.31 2.52
N SER A 92 9.37 2.04 2.88
CA SER A 92 9.44 2.85 4.09
C SER A 92 8.45 4.01 4.13
N THR A 93 8.09 4.59 2.97
CA THR A 93 7.19 5.75 2.88
C THR A 93 5.74 5.35 2.55
N LEU A 94 5.52 4.08 2.18
CA LEU A 94 4.24 3.54 1.77
C LEU A 94 3.11 3.75 2.79
N ARG A 95 3.42 3.53 4.08
CA ARG A 95 2.46 3.70 5.18
C ARG A 95 2.06 5.16 5.33
N SER A 96 3.02 6.08 5.38
CA SER A 96 2.77 7.51 5.48
C SER A 96 2.03 8.06 4.25
N LEU A 97 2.30 7.52 3.06
CA LEU A 97 1.54 7.85 1.86
C LEU A 97 0.08 7.43 1.96
N ALA A 98 -0.20 6.23 2.48
CA ALA A 98 -1.57 5.75 2.68
C ALA A 98 -2.34 6.54 3.75
N GLU A 99 -1.64 7.14 4.72
CA GLU A 99 -2.21 8.02 5.75
C GLU A 99 -2.47 9.45 5.24
N HIS A 100 -1.94 9.80 4.06
CA HIS A 100 -2.03 11.16 3.55
C HIS A 100 -3.47 11.53 3.14
N THR A 101 -3.92 12.74 3.49
CA THR A 101 -5.31 13.21 3.24
C THR A 101 -5.73 13.24 1.75
N ASN A 102 -4.76 13.30 0.84
CA ASN A 102 -4.98 13.28 -0.61
C ASN A 102 -5.19 11.86 -1.16
N VAL A 103 -4.81 10.83 -0.39
CA VAL A 103 -4.86 9.43 -0.78
C VAL A 103 -6.12 8.81 -0.18
N SER A 104 -6.84 8.06 -1.01
CA SER A 104 -8.02 7.30 -0.60
C SER A 104 -7.67 5.85 -0.33
N TYR A 105 -6.83 5.25 -1.17
CA TYR A 105 -6.45 3.84 -1.05
C TYR A 105 -5.14 3.56 -1.78
N VAL A 106 -4.34 2.62 -1.29
CA VAL A 106 -3.09 2.16 -1.91
C VAL A 106 -3.16 0.66 -2.07
N ARG A 107 -3.05 0.18 -3.32
CA ARG A 107 -3.14 -1.24 -3.64
C ARG A 107 -2.06 -1.65 -4.65
N PRO A 108 -1.65 -2.93 -4.68
CA PRO A 108 -0.82 -3.41 -5.76
C PRO A 108 -1.54 -3.31 -7.12
N PRO A 109 -0.80 -3.19 -8.24
CA PRO A 109 -1.39 -3.27 -9.56
C PRO A 109 -2.07 -4.63 -9.76
N ARG A 110 -3.16 -4.64 -10.56
CA ARG A 110 -3.95 -5.86 -10.81
C ARG A 110 -3.18 -6.91 -11.59
N GLN A 111 -2.27 -6.47 -12.45
CA GLN A 111 -1.34 -7.32 -13.15
C GLN A 111 0.05 -6.97 -12.64
N PRO A 112 0.89 -7.96 -12.30
CA PRO A 112 2.31 -7.69 -12.21
C PRO A 112 2.73 -7.16 -13.58
N VAL A 113 3.23 -5.94 -13.63
CA VAL A 113 4.08 -5.60 -14.76
C VAL A 113 5.30 -6.49 -14.56
N THR A 114 5.38 -7.54 -15.36
CA THR A 114 6.66 -8.14 -15.68
C THR A 114 7.44 -6.98 -16.27
N GLU A 115 8.26 -6.32 -15.44
CA GLU A 115 9.40 -5.58 -15.97
C GLU A 115 10.09 -6.63 -16.82
N ALA A 116 9.94 -6.53 -18.15
CA ALA A 116 10.57 -7.48 -19.04
C ALA A 116 12.03 -7.55 -18.59
N PRO A 117 12.63 -8.76 -18.47
CA PRO A 117 14.07 -8.82 -18.30
C PRO A 117 14.67 -7.87 -19.33
N PRO A 118 15.70 -7.07 -18.97
CA PRO A 118 16.33 -6.16 -19.93
C PRO A 118 16.52 -6.99 -21.17
N GLN A 119 15.84 -6.59 -22.26
CA GLN A 119 15.87 -7.33 -23.51
C GLN A 119 17.36 -7.59 -23.74
N GLU A 120 17.79 -8.83 -23.53
CA GLU A 120 19.06 -9.28 -24.03
C GLU A 120 18.84 -9.06 -25.52
N THR A 121 19.32 -7.93 -26.04
CA THR A 121 19.41 -7.71 -27.47
C THR A 121 20.03 -9.01 -27.95
N PRO A 122 19.32 -9.84 -28.73
CA PRO A 122 19.97 -10.98 -29.33
C PRO A 122 21.08 -10.36 -30.14
N GLY A 123 22.31 -10.47 -29.62
CA GLY A 123 23.51 -10.20 -30.38
C GLY A 123 23.32 -11.05 -31.61
N ASN A 124 23.11 -10.37 -32.72
CA ASN A 124 22.82 -10.93 -34.02
C ASN A 124 24.02 -11.80 -34.42
N ASP A 125 24.02 -13.04 -33.95
CA ASP A 125 24.77 -14.14 -34.52
C ASP A 125 24.06 -14.47 -35.84
N THR A 126 24.51 -13.84 -36.93
CA THR A 126 24.43 -14.34 -38.31
C THR A 126 25.24 -13.39 -39.18
N THR A 127 26.45 -13.79 -39.55
CA THR A 127 26.79 -13.94 -40.96
C THR A 127 27.87 -15.03 -41.07
N HIS A 128 27.35 -16.21 -41.36
CA HIS A 128 28.00 -17.20 -42.18
C HIS A 128 28.18 -16.59 -43.59
N SER A 129 29.40 -16.42 -44.07
CA SER A 129 29.83 -16.52 -45.48
C SER A 129 31.32 -16.23 -45.59
#